data_AF-A0A1S0TFV6-F1
#
_entry.id   AF-A0A1S0TFV6-F1
#
_cell.length_a   1.000
_cell.length_b   1.000
_cell.length_c   1.000
_cell.angle_alpha   90.00
_cell.angle_beta   90.00
_cell.angle_gamma   90.00
#
_symmetry.space_group_name_H-M   'P 1'
#
loop_
_entity.id
_entity.type
_entity.pdbx_description
1 polymer ?
#
loop_
_entity_poly.entity_id
_entity_poly.type
_entity_poly.pdbx_seq_one_letter_code
_entity_poly.pdbx_strand_id
1 'polypeptide(L)'
;MTRKSPLGGTCDWNIDCENKGSICLRGRCRCHPHYAQIIDDKRGNPRCKRLPAKIGQMCTTKCREPLFCRSGQCQCVQRGTTTLVNGQCISMSRVGDRCTRHYDCSAPFSACLNSQCVCISGTIQQGLQCIAKPACPLGAKQENWEKK
;
A
#
# COMPACT_ATOMS: atom_id res chain seq x y z
N MET A 1 -16.96 -28.32 2.23
CA MET A 1 -16.19 -27.35 3.05
C MET A 1 -14.86 -27.12 2.37
N THR A 2 -14.63 -25.94 1.79
CA THR A 2 -13.38 -25.61 1.08
C THR A 2 -12.28 -25.38 2.11
N ARG A 3 -11.20 -26.17 2.05
CA ARG A 3 -10.06 -26.06 2.95
C ARG A 3 -9.32 -24.75 2.66
N LYS A 4 -9.09 -23.93 3.68
CA LYS A 4 -8.29 -22.70 3.54
C LYS A 4 -6.80 -23.03 3.37
N SER A 5 -6.11 -22.19 2.63
CA SER A 5 -4.68 -22.29 2.32
C SER A 5 -3.81 -21.62 3.38
N PRO A 6 -2.71 -22.27 3.80
CA PRO A 6 -1.73 -21.66 4.69
C PRO A 6 -0.91 -20.58 3.97
N LEU A 7 -0.07 -19.84 4.70
CA LEU A 7 0.88 -18.89 4.10
C LEU A 7 1.79 -19.60 3.09
N GLY A 8 1.99 -18.99 1.93
CA GLY A 8 2.73 -19.56 0.80
C GLY A 8 1.89 -20.48 -0.11
N GLY A 9 0.75 -20.98 0.38
CA GLY A 9 -0.22 -21.77 -0.37
C GLY A 9 -0.94 -20.96 -1.44
N THR A 10 -1.56 -21.67 -2.39
CA THR A 10 -2.30 -21.08 -3.52
C THR A 10 -3.64 -20.49 -3.08
N CYS A 11 -4.09 -19.44 -3.75
CA CYS A 11 -5.38 -18.81 -3.50
C CYS A 11 -5.81 -18.03 -4.74
N ASP A 12 -7.12 -17.79 -4.83
CA ASP A 12 -7.71 -16.85 -5.78
C ASP A 12 -8.22 -15.61 -5.06
N TRP A 13 -8.76 -15.80 -3.85
CA TRP A 13 -9.37 -14.76 -3.03
C TRP A 13 -8.75 -14.68 -1.64
N ASN A 14 -8.87 -13.51 -1.00
CA ASN A 14 -8.40 -13.31 0.37
C ASN A 14 -9.06 -14.29 1.36
N ILE A 15 -10.31 -14.72 1.11
CA ILE A 15 -11.05 -15.63 1.98
C ILE A 15 -10.47 -17.04 2.02
N ASP A 16 -9.70 -17.40 0.99
CA ASP A 16 -9.06 -18.70 0.87
C ASP A 16 -7.91 -18.83 1.87
N CYS A 17 -7.35 -17.71 2.35
CA CYS A 17 -6.20 -17.74 3.23
C CYS A 17 -6.59 -17.96 4.70
N GLU A 18 -5.95 -18.93 5.34
CA GLU A 18 -6.26 -19.36 6.71
C GLU A 18 -5.82 -18.34 7.76
N ASN A 19 -4.64 -17.74 7.56
CA ASN A 19 -3.99 -16.92 8.57
C ASN A 19 -4.66 -15.54 8.71
N LYS A 20 -4.99 -15.13 9.94
CA LYS A 20 -5.47 -13.78 10.21
C LYS A 20 -4.44 -12.74 9.78
N GLY A 21 -4.86 -11.76 8.98
CA GLY A 21 -3.95 -10.75 8.43
C GLY A 21 -3.17 -11.22 7.20
N SER A 22 -3.49 -12.39 6.64
CA SER A 22 -3.04 -12.78 5.30
C SER A 22 -4.04 -12.37 4.22
N ILE A 23 -3.52 -12.18 3.02
CA ILE A 23 -4.26 -11.84 1.80
C ILE A 23 -3.74 -12.67 0.64
N CYS A 24 -4.56 -12.83 -0.39
CA CYS A 24 -4.13 -13.43 -1.64
C CYS A 24 -3.36 -12.39 -2.46
N LEU A 25 -2.07 -12.58 -2.61
CA LEU A 25 -1.20 -11.68 -3.33
C LEU A 25 -0.40 -12.46 -4.37
N ARG A 26 -0.70 -12.22 -5.66
CA ARG A 26 -0.09 -12.90 -6.80
C ARG A 26 -0.31 -14.42 -6.73
N GLY A 27 -1.56 -14.85 -6.51
CA GLY A 27 -1.98 -16.25 -6.46
C GLY A 27 -1.48 -17.03 -5.24
N ARG A 28 -0.92 -16.35 -4.22
CA ARG A 28 -0.42 -16.99 -2.99
C ARG A 28 -0.82 -16.23 -1.74
N CYS A 29 -1.11 -16.96 -0.68
CA CYS A 29 -1.41 -16.38 0.62
C CYS A 29 -0.15 -15.77 1.24
N ARG A 30 -0.17 -14.47 1.50
CA ARG A 30 0.95 -13.71 2.08
C ARG A 30 0.42 -12.80 3.18
N CYS A 31 1.27 -12.41 4.12
CA CYS A 31 0.88 -11.40 5.10
C CYS A 31 0.54 -10.08 4.40
N HIS A 32 -0.58 -9.47 4.80
CA HIS A 32 -0.92 -8.12 4.40
C HIS A 32 0.24 -7.18 4.74
N PRO A 33 0.53 -6.13 3.95
CA PRO A 33 1.61 -5.16 4.21
C PRO A 33 1.63 -4.50 5.61
N HIS A 34 0.58 -4.68 6.42
CA HIS A 34 0.49 -4.17 7.78
C HIS A 34 0.96 -5.19 8.84
N TYR A 35 1.45 -6.34 8.38
CA TYR A 35 1.87 -7.47 9.20
C TYR A 35 3.24 -7.95 8.75
N ALA A 36 4.07 -8.37 9.70
CA ALA A 36 5.28 -9.13 9.45
C ALA A 36 4.97 -10.62 9.51
N GLN A 37 5.53 -11.39 8.58
CA GLN A 37 5.58 -12.84 8.72
C GLN A 37 6.61 -13.18 9.80
N ILE A 38 6.18 -13.95 10.79
CA ILE A 38 7.06 -14.50 11.83
C ILE A 38 6.99 -16.02 11.75
N ILE A 39 8.13 -16.66 11.98
CA ILE A 39 8.26 -18.12 12.06
C ILE A 39 8.41 -18.44 13.54
N ASP A 40 7.53 -19.26 14.09
CA ASP A 40 7.60 -19.71 15.48
C ASP A 40 8.48 -20.97 15.54
N ASP A 41 9.60 -20.89 16.26
CA ASP A 41 10.59 -21.99 16.36
C ASP A 41 10.00 -23.28 16.93
N LYS A 42 8.87 -23.19 17.64
CA LYS A 42 8.21 -24.34 18.27
C LYS A 42 7.26 -25.11 17.35
N ARG A 43 6.89 -24.59 16.18
CA ARG A 43 5.92 -25.26 15.27
C ARG A 43 6.17 -25.10 13.77
N GLY A 44 7.17 -24.33 13.32
CA GLY A 44 7.48 -24.17 11.90
C GLY A 44 6.40 -23.48 11.06
N ASN A 45 5.20 -23.27 11.60
CA ASN A 45 4.09 -22.66 10.90
C ASN A 45 4.23 -21.13 10.93
N PRO A 46 4.42 -20.48 9.76
CA PRO A 46 4.47 -19.04 9.70
C PRO A 46 3.12 -18.42 10.05
N ARG A 47 3.14 -17.25 10.70
CA ARG A 47 1.96 -16.45 11.01
C ARG A 47 2.20 -14.96 10.76
N CYS A 48 1.11 -14.20 10.63
CA CYS A 48 1.17 -12.76 10.44
C CYS A 48 1.02 -12.02 11.77
N LYS A 49 2.07 -11.30 12.19
CA LYS A 49 2.06 -10.43 13.37
C LYS A 49 1.90 -8.98 12.93
N ARG A 50 0.92 -8.27 13.51
CA ARG A 50 0.66 -6.86 13.17
C ARG A 50 1.88 -6.00 13.48
N LEU A 51 2.22 -5.11 12.56
CA LEU A 51 3.30 -4.16 12.74
C LEU A 51 2.86 -3.00 13.67
N PRO A 52 3.76 -2.46 14.52
CA PRO A 52 3.47 -1.25 15.28
C PRO A 52 3.27 -0.06 14.34
N ALA A 53 2.29 0.80 14.63
CA ALA A 53 1.77 1.81 13.72
C ALA A 53 1.77 3.23 14.29
N LYS A 54 2.40 3.45 15.45
CA LYS A 54 2.54 4.77 16.08
C LYS A 54 4.00 5.08 16.36
N ILE A 55 4.34 6.36 16.33
CA ILE A 55 5.66 6.85 16.74
C ILE A 55 5.90 6.47 18.21
N GLY A 56 7.12 6.03 18.53
CA GLY A 56 7.53 5.60 19.87
C GLY A 56 7.15 4.16 20.24
N GLN A 57 6.34 3.45 19.42
CA GLN A 57 6.04 2.04 19.71
C GLN A 57 7.27 1.16 19.55
N MET A 58 7.42 0.18 20.45
CA MET A 58 8.49 -0.81 20.38
C MET A 58 8.40 -1.63 19.09
N CYS A 59 9.55 -1.85 18.46
CA CYS A 59 9.69 -2.65 17.25
C CYS A 59 10.96 -3.49 17.30
N THR A 60 10.95 -4.62 16.60
CA THR A 60 12.14 -5.49 16.48
C THR A 60 12.93 -5.13 15.22
N THR A 61 12.26 -5.18 14.05
CA THR A 61 12.91 -4.97 12.75
C THR A 61 12.12 -4.05 11.82
N LYS A 62 10.79 -4.01 11.95
CA LYS A 62 9.92 -3.23 11.06
C LYS A 62 8.78 -2.58 11.83
N CYS A 63 8.33 -1.46 11.30
CA CYS A 63 7.12 -0.75 11.69
C CYS A 63 6.16 -0.70 10.50
N ARG A 64 4.90 -0.38 10.76
CA ARG A 64 3.95 -0.09 9.69
C ARG A 64 4.37 1.22 9.04
N GLU A 65 4.45 1.20 7.72
CA GLU A 65 4.84 2.37 6.96
C GLU A 65 3.90 3.56 7.21
N PRO A 66 4.42 4.80 7.12
CA PRO A 66 5.77 5.16 6.70
C PRO A 66 6.82 5.18 7.83
N LEU A 67 6.52 4.55 8.98
CA LEU A 67 7.44 4.54 10.12
C LEU A 67 8.62 3.57 9.89
N PHE A 68 9.77 3.92 10.44
CA PHE A 68 10.98 3.10 10.41
C PHE A 68 11.33 2.63 11.82
N CYS A 69 11.75 1.37 11.95
CA CYS A 69 12.24 0.85 13.22
C CYS A 69 13.68 1.32 13.44
N ARG A 70 13.90 2.19 14.42
CA ARG A 70 15.23 2.74 14.75
C ARG A 70 15.42 2.73 16.26
N SER A 71 16.53 2.16 16.71
CA SER A 71 16.86 1.99 18.14
C SER A 71 15.73 1.30 18.93
N GLY A 72 15.10 0.28 18.33
CA GLY A 72 14.02 -0.48 18.96
C GLY A 72 12.66 0.22 19.00
N GLN A 73 12.53 1.41 18.40
CA GLN A 73 11.28 2.17 18.39
C GLN A 73 10.88 2.64 16.98
N CYS A 74 9.58 2.75 16.74
CA CYS A 74 9.08 3.31 15.48
C CYS A 74 9.28 4.83 15.46
N GLN A 75 9.99 5.32 14.46
CA GLN A 75 10.30 6.72 14.29
C GLN A 75 9.83 7.22 12.92
N CYS A 76 9.42 8.49 12.87
CA CYS A 76 9.22 9.18 11.61
C CYS A 76 10.57 9.75 11.15
N VAL A 77 11.12 9.19 10.08
CA VAL A 77 12.37 9.67 9.50
C VAL A 77 12.00 10.65 8.39
N GLN A 78 12.21 11.94 8.64
CA GLN A 78 11.95 13.01 7.67
C GLN A 78 13.00 12.98 6.55
N ARG A 79 12.83 12.08 5.58
CA ARG A 79 13.67 11.95 4.38
C ARG A 79 12.82 11.63 3.16
N GLY A 80 13.19 12.20 2.02
CA GLY A 80 12.46 12.03 0.76
C GLY A 80 11.02 12.53 0.89
N THR A 81 10.07 11.63 0.66
CA THR A 81 8.62 11.93 0.65
C THR A 81 7.96 11.84 2.02
N THR A 82 8.70 11.44 3.07
CA THR A 82 8.14 11.26 4.42
C THR A 82 8.29 12.53 5.27
N THR A 83 7.20 13.00 5.87
CA THR A 83 7.17 14.18 6.75
C THR A 83 6.28 13.96 7.97
N LEU A 84 6.50 14.77 9.01
CA LEU A 84 5.71 14.77 10.24
C LEU A 84 4.71 15.92 10.19
N VAL A 85 3.41 15.61 10.19
CA VAL A 85 2.33 16.59 10.19
C VAL A 85 1.38 16.25 11.33
N ASN A 86 1.16 17.20 12.25
CA ASN A 86 0.28 17.02 13.41
C ASN A 86 0.57 15.76 14.24
N GLY A 87 1.85 15.43 14.42
CA GLY A 87 2.27 14.22 15.16
C GLY A 87 2.06 12.90 14.39
N GLN A 88 1.59 12.96 13.14
CA GLN A 88 1.45 11.80 12.27
C GLN A 88 2.55 11.79 11.21
N CYS A 89 3.17 10.62 11.03
CA CYS A 89 4.11 10.42 9.94
C CYS A 89 3.35 10.12 8.66
N ILE A 90 3.49 10.99 7.66
CA ILE A 90 2.85 10.84 6.35
C ILE A 90 3.94 10.68 5.28
N SER A 91 3.66 9.87 4.26
CA SER A 91 4.49 9.80 3.06
C SER A 91 3.68 10.32 1.89
N MET A 92 4.23 11.32 1.20
CA MET A 92 3.60 11.98 0.05
C MET A 92 4.52 11.86 -1.15
N SER A 93 4.41 10.76 -1.90
CA SER A 93 5.15 10.61 -3.16
C SER A 93 4.29 11.16 -4.30
N ARG A 94 4.70 12.31 -4.85
CA ARG A 94 4.04 13.00 -5.94
C ARG A 94 4.45 12.40 -7.29
N VAL A 95 3.79 12.81 -8.36
CA VAL A 95 4.21 12.42 -9.71
C VAL A 95 5.67 12.84 -9.93
N GLY A 96 6.50 11.90 -10.40
CA GLY A 96 7.95 12.06 -10.56
C GLY A 96 8.79 11.53 -9.39
N ASP A 97 8.22 11.35 -8.20
CA ASP A 97 8.96 10.84 -7.04
C ASP A 97 9.24 9.33 -7.15
N ARG A 98 10.29 8.87 -6.46
CA ARG A 98 10.60 7.45 -6.34
C ARG A 98 9.56 6.72 -5.49
N CYS A 99 9.24 5.50 -5.88
CA CYS A 99 8.29 4.65 -5.18
C CYS A 99 8.70 3.18 -5.27
N THR A 100 8.10 2.33 -4.43
CA THR A 100 8.29 0.87 -4.49
C THR A 100 6.98 0.16 -4.85
N ARG A 101 5.83 0.74 -4.50
CA ARG A 101 4.50 0.15 -4.67
C ARG A 101 3.51 1.22 -5.09
N HIS A 102 2.44 0.81 -5.75
CA HIS A 102 1.48 1.76 -6.31
C HIS A 102 0.85 2.69 -5.28
N TYR A 103 0.56 2.19 -4.08
CA TYR A 103 0.00 2.99 -2.99
C TYR A 103 1.00 3.90 -2.28
N ASP A 104 2.29 3.88 -2.65
CA ASP A 104 3.26 4.87 -2.17
C ASP A 104 3.02 6.24 -2.85
N CYS A 105 2.37 6.24 -4.02
CA CYS A 105 2.07 7.44 -4.81
C CYS A 105 0.79 8.10 -4.29
N SER A 106 0.92 9.31 -3.76
CA SER A 106 -0.18 10.04 -3.10
C SER A 106 -1.06 10.82 -4.07
N ALA A 107 -0.59 11.08 -5.30
CA ALA A 107 -1.40 11.79 -6.28
C ALA A 107 -2.55 10.88 -6.78
N PRO A 108 -3.79 11.38 -6.85
CA PRO A 108 -4.89 10.66 -7.50
C PRO A 108 -4.49 10.23 -8.92
N PHE A 109 -4.98 9.06 -9.36
CA PHE A 109 -4.66 8.49 -10.68
C PHE A 109 -3.15 8.31 -10.96
N SER A 110 -2.33 8.19 -9.91
CA SER A 110 -0.94 7.82 -10.06
C SER A 110 -0.70 6.38 -9.60
N ALA A 111 0.30 5.74 -10.19
CA ALA A 111 0.78 4.44 -9.77
C ALA A 111 2.30 4.41 -9.85
N CYS A 112 2.89 3.48 -9.11
CA CYS A 112 4.33 3.27 -9.12
C CYS A 112 4.73 2.37 -10.29
N LEU A 113 5.26 2.95 -11.36
CA LEU A 113 5.76 2.22 -12.53
C LEU A 113 7.25 2.52 -12.70
N ASN A 114 8.07 1.50 -12.95
CA ASN A 114 9.53 1.63 -13.08
C ASN A 114 10.19 2.37 -11.90
N SER A 115 9.70 2.14 -10.69
CA SER A 115 10.14 2.81 -9.45
C SER A 115 9.91 4.32 -9.39
N GLN A 116 9.00 4.84 -10.23
CA GLN A 116 8.58 6.24 -10.24
C GLN A 116 7.06 6.36 -10.19
N CYS A 117 6.56 7.35 -9.46
CA CYS A 117 5.14 7.69 -9.46
C CYS A 117 4.80 8.37 -10.78
N VAL A 118 3.92 7.74 -11.56
CA VAL A 118 3.49 8.24 -12.87
C VAL A 118 1.98 8.22 -12.99
N CYS A 119 1.44 8.99 -13.92
CA CYS A 119 0.02 8.99 -14.22
C CYS A 119 -0.41 7.70 -14.92
N ILE A 120 -1.49 7.09 -14.46
CA ILE A 120 -2.05 5.88 -15.06
C ILE A 120 -2.75 6.21 -16.39
N SER A 121 -2.96 5.18 -17.21
CA SER A 121 -3.68 5.30 -18.48
C SER A 121 -5.03 6.02 -18.33
N GLY A 122 -5.33 6.93 -19.25
CA GLY A 122 -6.54 7.76 -19.21
C GLY A 122 -6.39 9.10 -18.48
N THR A 123 -5.23 9.35 -17.88
CA THR A 123 -4.91 10.63 -17.22
C THR A 123 -3.72 11.33 -17.87
N ILE A 124 -3.57 12.63 -17.61
CA ILE A 124 -2.40 13.44 -18.01
C ILE A 124 -1.77 14.06 -16.78
N GLN A 125 -0.45 14.22 -16.83
CA GLN A 125 0.27 14.93 -15.81
C GLN A 125 0.04 16.44 -15.96
N GLN A 126 -0.43 17.08 -14.89
CA GLN A 126 -0.51 18.53 -14.76
C GLN A 126 0.29 18.91 -13.51
N GLY A 127 1.53 19.37 -13.73
CA GLY A 127 2.47 19.62 -12.64
C GLY A 127 2.79 18.34 -11.86
N LEU A 128 2.43 18.32 -10.58
CA LEU A 128 2.66 17.22 -9.64
C LEU A 128 1.42 16.32 -9.43
N GLN A 129 0.38 16.51 -10.23
CA GLN A 129 -0.88 15.77 -10.17
C GLN A 129 -1.16 15.06 -11.48
N CYS A 130 -2.03 14.05 -11.41
CA CYS A 130 -2.63 13.43 -12.59
C CYS A 130 -4.09 13.85 -12.64
N ILE A 131 -4.50 14.39 -13.78
CA ILE A 131 -5.89 14.79 -14.03
C ILE A 131 -6.48 13.88 -15.11
N ALA A 132 -7.78 13.58 -15.01
CA ALA A 132 -8.47 12.87 -16.08
C ALA A 132 -8.34 13.65 -17.38
N LYS A 133 -8.03 12.96 -18.50
CA LYS A 133 -8.12 13.61 -19.81
C LYS A 133 -9.59 14.04 -20.00
N PRO A 134 -9.90 15.30 -20.34
CA PRO A 134 -11.27 15.75 -20.60
C PRO A 134 -11.93 15.11 -21.84
N ALA A 135 -11.30 14.12 -22.46
CA ALA A 135 -11.84 13.37 -23.58
C ALA A 135 -11.91 11.88 -23.23
N CYS A 136 -13.12 11.40 -22.91
CA CYS A 136 -13.45 10.00 -23.11
C CYS A 136 -13.19 9.69 -24.60
N PRO A 137 -12.44 8.62 -24.94
CA PRO A 137 -12.12 8.26 -26.33
C PRO A 137 -13.33 7.91 -27.21
N LEU A 138 -14.56 8.04 -26.68
CA LEU A 138 -15.83 7.85 -27.39
C LEU A 138 -16.80 9.05 -27.29
N GLY A 139 -16.34 10.23 -26.83
CA GLY A 139 -17.10 11.46 -27.06
C GLY A 139 -18.51 11.52 -26.44
N ALA A 140 -18.75 10.91 -25.27
CA ALA A 140 -19.96 11.22 -24.52
C ALA A 140 -19.86 12.64 -23.97
N LYS A 141 -20.51 13.60 -24.63
CA LYS A 141 -20.76 14.93 -24.08
C LYS A 141 -21.49 14.76 -22.75
N GLN A 142 -21.06 15.52 -21.75
CA GLN A 142 -21.76 15.65 -20.48
C GLN A 142 -23.14 16.28 -20.76
N GLU A 143 -24.16 15.44 -20.91
CA GLU A 143 -25.53 15.93 -20.95
C GLU A 143 -25.93 16.38 -19.54
N ASN A 144 -26.44 17.61 -19.47
CA ASN A 144 -26.92 18.28 -18.28
C ASN A 144 -27.84 17.38 -17.44
N TRP A 145 -27.42 17.08 -16.21
CA TRP A 145 -28.31 16.60 -15.15
C TRP A 145 -28.87 17.77 -14.34
N GLU A 146 -29.38 18.78 -15.02
CA GLU A 146 -30.26 19.77 -14.40
C GLU A 146 -31.50 19.93 -15.26
N LYS A 147 -32.65 19.67 -14.62
CA LYS A 147 -34.04 19.78 -15.09
C LYS A 147 -34.63 18.53 -15.75
N LYS A 148 -35.13 17.62 -14.89
CA LYS A 148 -36.55 17.28 -14.93
C LYS A 148 -37.07 16.92 -13.54
#